data_AF-A0A8H3KYM1-F1
#
_entry.id   AF-A0A8H3KYM1-F1
#
_cell.length_a   1.000
_cell.length_b   1.000
_cell.length_c   1.000
_cell.angle_alpha   90.00
_cell.angle_beta   90.00
_cell.angle_gamma   90.00
#
_symmetry.space_group_name_H-M   'P 1'
#
loop_
_entity.id
_entity.type
_entity.pdbx_description
1 polymer ?
#
loop_
_entity_poly.entity_id
_entity_poly.type
_entity_poly.pdbx_seq_one_letter_code
_entity_poly.pdbx_strand_id
1 'polypeptide(L)'
;MSNSISQIVLHLLSKNGPQTSKQMLTYIKEYPEMKSHKYLKSKVLDNMKNQDLIYKKVYRSDSKNLNKTKPVKRITYKLSKKMNYEVWR
;
A
#
# COMPACT_ATOMS: atom_id res chain seq x y z
N MET A 1 -23.52 0.24 5.51
CA MET A 1 -22.47 0.82 4.66
C MET A 1 -21.54 -0.30 4.21
N SER A 2 -21.46 -0.57 2.91
CA SER A 2 -20.41 -1.44 2.35
C SER A 2 -19.10 -0.65 2.42
N ASN A 3 -18.18 -1.03 3.29
CA ASN A 3 -16.86 -0.42 3.31
C ASN A 3 -16.10 -0.91 2.09
N SER A 4 -15.94 -0.02 1.11
CA SER A 4 -15.17 -0.34 -0.09
C SER A 4 -13.73 -0.66 0.30
N ILE A 5 -13.12 -1.61 -0.39
CA ILE A 5 -11.75 -2.05 -0.15
C ILE A 5 -10.74 -0.88 -0.10
N SER A 6 -10.95 0.14 -0.93
CA SER A 6 -10.12 1.35 -0.94
C SER A 6 -10.17 2.10 0.40
N GLN A 7 -11.34 2.20 1.03
CA GLN A 7 -11.48 2.85 2.34
C GLN A 7 -10.73 2.08 3.43
N ILE A 8 -10.76 0.75 3.38
CA ILE A 8 -9.99 -0.09 4.32
C ILE A 8 -8.49 0.15 4.15
N VAL A 9 -8.00 0.19 2.91
CA VAL A 9 -6.59 0.49 2.62
C VAL A 9 -6.21 1.88 3.13
N LEU A 10 -7.05 2.89 2.92
CA LEU A 10 -6.81 4.25 3.43
C LEU A 10 -6.77 4.28 4.95
N HIS A 11 -7.71 3.60 5.62
CA HIS A 11 -7.75 3.50 7.07
C HIS A 11 -6.47 2.85 7.62
N LEU A 12 -6.04 1.73 7.03
CA LEU A 12 -4.81 1.03 7.43
C LEU A 12 -3.57 1.91 7.25
N LEU A 13 -3.48 2.65 6.15
CA LEU A 13 -2.37 3.58 5.89
C LEU A 13 -2.38 4.79 6.81
N SER A 14 -3.56 5.29 7.18
CA SER A 14 -3.72 6.38 8.14
C SER A 14 -3.27 5.95 9.54
N LYS A 15 -3.76 4.79 9.99
CA LYS A 15 -3.51 4.27 11.34
C LYS A 15 -2.08 3.76 11.54
N ASN A 16 -1.55 3.04 10.57
CA ASN A 16 -0.28 2.30 10.71
C ASN A 16 0.88 2.93 9.92
N GLY A 17 0.61 4.00 9.15
CA GLY A 17 1.60 4.64 8.29
C GLY A 17 1.96 3.81 7.05
N PRO A 18 3.14 4.06 6.44
CA PRO A 18 3.53 3.42 5.18
C PRO A 18 3.68 1.90 5.29
N GLN A 19 2.94 1.14 4.47
CA GLN A 19 2.92 -0.32 4.55
C GLN A 19 3.14 -0.98 3.18
N THR A 20 3.65 -2.22 3.19
CA THR A 20 3.73 -3.04 1.98
C THR A 20 2.37 -3.67 1.67
N SER A 21 2.11 -3.93 0.39
CA SER A 21 0.91 -4.70 -0.04
C SER A 21 0.76 -6.07 0.65
N LYS A 22 1.87 -6.72 1.07
CA LYS A 22 1.81 -7.98 1.84
C LYS A 22 1.29 -7.75 3.27
N GLN A 23 1.76 -6.69 3.93
CA GLN A 23 1.27 -6.29 5.25
C GLN A 23 -0.18 -5.87 5.20
N MET A 24 -0.60 -5.11 4.17
CA MET A 24 -2.02 -4.76 4.02
C MET A 24 -2.89 -6.01 3.85
N LEU A 25 -2.42 -6.99 3.06
CA LEU A 25 -3.17 -8.22 2.83
C LEU A 25 -3.44 -8.98 4.13
N THR A 26 -2.56 -8.94 5.14
CA THR A 26 -2.82 -9.65 6.41
C THR A 26 -4.03 -9.11 7.15
N TYR A 27 -4.35 -7.82 7.00
CA TYR A 27 -5.53 -7.20 7.63
C TYR A 27 -6.80 -7.38 6.81
N ILE A 28 -6.67 -7.61 5.50
CA ILE A 28 -7.81 -7.62 4.57
C ILE A 28 -8.24 -9.06 4.20
N LYS A 29 -7.59 -10.08 4.77
CA LYS A 29 -7.95 -11.50 4.59
C LYS A 29 -9.38 -11.83 4.99
N GLU A 30 -10.00 -11.02 5.84
CA GLU A 30 -11.39 -11.19 6.28
C GLU A 30 -12.42 -10.82 5.18
N TYR A 31 -11.97 -10.20 4.08
CA TYR A 31 -12.87 -9.75 3.01
C TYR A 31 -12.87 -10.74 1.83
N PRO A 32 -14.00 -11.40 1.52
CA PRO A 32 -14.09 -12.45 0.50
C PRO A 32 -13.82 -11.95 -0.93
N GLU A 33 -13.97 -10.65 -1.17
CA GLU A 33 -13.66 -10.00 -2.45
C GLU A 33 -12.14 -9.91 -2.72
N MET A 34 -11.31 -9.98 -1.68
CA MET A 34 -9.84 -10.02 -1.81
C MET A 34 -9.32 -11.44 -2.05
N LYS A 35 -9.62 -11.96 -3.24
CA LYS A 35 -9.21 -13.31 -3.64
C LYS A 35 -7.69 -13.48 -3.81
N SER A 36 -6.91 -12.40 -3.96
CA SER A 36 -5.45 -12.51 -4.14
C SER A 36 -4.64 -11.24 -3.88
N HIS A 37 -3.37 -11.43 -3.54
CA HIS A 37 -2.36 -10.36 -3.49
C HIS A 37 -2.23 -9.60 -4.82
N LYS A 38 -2.39 -10.31 -5.94
CA LYS A 38 -2.36 -9.74 -7.29
C LYS A 38 -3.50 -8.76 -7.50
N TYR A 39 -4.71 -9.11 -7.07
CA TYR A 39 -5.88 -8.21 -7.15
C TYR A 39 -5.66 -6.93 -6.35
N LEU A 40 -5.18 -7.05 -5.09
CA LEU A 40 -4.86 -5.89 -4.25
C LEU A 40 -3.86 -4.96 -4.95
N LYS A 41 -2.80 -5.49 -5.56
CA LYS A 41 -1.82 -4.65 -6.27
C LYS A 41 -2.40 -4.00 -7.52
N SER A 42 -2.88 -4.80 -8.46
CA SER A 42 -3.17 -4.35 -9.82
C SER A 42 -4.53 -3.66 -9.97
N LYS A 43 -5.50 -3.95 -9.12
CA LYS A 43 -6.85 -3.35 -9.19
C LYS A 43 -7.07 -2.28 -8.14
N VAL A 44 -6.66 -2.53 -6.89
CA VAL A 44 -6.93 -1.61 -5.79
C VAL A 44 -5.85 -0.54 -5.70
N LEU A 45 -4.60 -0.94 -5.40
CA LEU A 45 -3.51 0.00 -5.15
C LEU A 45 -3.15 0.81 -6.40
N ASP A 46 -3.14 0.20 -7.58
CA ASP A 46 -2.90 0.93 -8.82
C ASP A 46 -4.02 1.93 -9.13
N ASN A 47 -5.30 1.57 -8.91
CA ASN A 47 -6.40 2.52 -9.08
C ASN A 47 -6.33 3.68 -8.09
N MET A 48 -6.09 3.39 -6.80
CA MET A 48 -5.92 4.43 -5.78
C MET A 48 -4.70 5.33 -6.04
N LYS A 49 -3.64 4.79 -6.65
CA LYS A 49 -2.49 5.59 -7.08
C LYS A 49 -2.86 6.51 -8.23
N ASN A 50 -3.63 6.02 -9.21
CA ASN A 50 -4.08 6.82 -10.35
C ASN A 50 -5.08 7.92 -9.93
N GLN A 51 -5.80 7.71 -8.83
CA GLN A 51 -6.68 8.69 -8.20
C GLN A 51 -5.95 9.64 -7.23
N ASP A 52 -4.61 9.62 -7.19
CA ASP A 52 -3.80 10.43 -6.27
C ASP A 52 -4.12 10.23 -4.77
N LEU A 53 -4.72 9.10 -4.38
CA LEU A 53 -5.05 8.81 -2.97
C LEU A 53 -3.85 8.27 -2.19
N ILE A 54 -2.99 7.51 -2.85
CA ILE A 54 -1.79 6.89 -2.26
C ILE A 54 -0.57 7.07 -3.15
N TYR A 55 0.61 7.04 -2.54
CA TYR A 55 1.90 7.09 -3.23
C TYR A 55 2.71 5.82 -2.99
N LYS A 56 3.30 5.29 -4.07
CA LYS A 56 4.20 4.14 -4.03
C LYS A 56 5.65 4.59 -3.80
N LYS A 57 6.24 4.22 -2.67
CA LYS A 57 7.65 4.45 -2.34
C LYS A 57 8.45 3.18 -2.54
N VAL A 58 9.57 3.29 -3.26
CA VAL A 58 10.50 2.18 -3.52
C VAL A 58 11.78 2.46 -2.75
N TYR A 59 12.09 1.61 -1.78
CA TYR A 59 13.37 1.62 -1.09
C TYR A 59 14.32 0.67 -1.83
N ARG A 60 15.45 1.21 -2.27
CA ARG A 60 16.57 0.45 -2.79
C ARG A 60 17.59 0.38 -1.66
N SER A 61 17.93 -0.83 -1.22
CA SER A 61 19.09 -0.99 -0.35
C SER A 61 20.32 -0.83 -1.24
N ASP A 62 21.12 0.20 -1.00
CA ASP A 62 22.43 0.34 -1.64
C ASP A 62 23.32 -0.76 -1.06
N SER A 63 23.47 -1.85 -1.79
CA SER A 63 24.38 -2.93 -1.42
C SER A 63 25.81 -2.44 -1.61
N LYS A 64 26.37 -1.73 -0.61
CA LYS A 64 27.82 -1.51 -0.52
C LYS A 64 28.60 -2.81 -0.27
N ASN A 65 27.92 -3.94 -0.08
CA ASN A 65 28.55 -5.25 0.07
C ASN A 65 28.62 -6.00 -1.27
N LEU A 66 29.84 -6.14 -1.78
CA LEU A 66 30.24 -6.81 -3.02
C LEU A 66 29.93 -8.34 -3.07
N ASN A 67 29.28 -8.91 -2.06
CA ASN A 67 29.01 -10.34 -1.98
C ASN A 67 27.55 -10.68 -2.35
N LYS A 68 27.35 -10.90 -3.66
CA LYS A 68 26.37 -11.80 -4.32
C LYS A 68 24.94 -11.89 -3.75
N THR A 69 24.36 -10.80 -3.25
CA THR A 69 22.91 -10.78 -2.94
C THR A 69 22.25 -9.67 -3.75
N LYS A 70 21.36 -10.04 -4.68
CA LYS A 70 20.65 -9.10 -5.55
C LYS A 70 20.02 -7.97 -4.71
N PRO A 71 20.04 -6.71 -5.17
CA PRO A 71 19.48 -5.60 -4.42
C PRO A 71 18.01 -5.87 -4.11
N VAL A 72 17.69 -5.99 -2.82
CA VAL A 72 16.32 -6.21 -2.36
C VAL A 72 15.54 -4.90 -2.48
N LYS A 73 14.56 -4.87 -3.38
CA LYS A 73 13.66 -3.72 -3.53
C LYS A 73 12.47 -3.89 -2.59
N ARG A 74 12.33 -3.00 -1.60
CA ARG A 74 11.14 -2.95 -0.74
C ARG A 74 10.18 -1.88 -1.24
N ILE A 75 8.92 -2.26 -1.48
CA ILE A 75 7.88 -1.36 -1.98
C ILE A 75 6.83 -1.15 -0.89
N THR A 76 6.65 0.09 -0.48
CA THR A 76 5.60 0.51 0.47
C THR A 76 4.67 1.52 -0.18
N TYR A 77 3.45 1.62 0.31
CA TYR A 77 2.46 2.61 -0.07
C TYR A 77 2.25 3.55 1.12
N LYS A 78 2.00 4.83 0.86
CA LYS A 78 1.70 5.85 1.87
C LYS A 78 0.52 6.70 1.42
N LEU A 79 -0.18 7.36 2.35
CA LEU A 79 -1.21 8.33 1.99
C LEU A 79 -0.63 9.47 1.14
N SER A 80 -1.44 9.95 0.21
CA SER A 80 -1.14 11.17 -0.54
C SER A 80 -1.18 12.38 0.38
N LYS A 81 -0.38 13.40 0.05
CA LYS A 81 -0.37 14.66 0.81
C LYS A 81 -1.72 15.39 0.70
N LYS A 82 -2.46 15.23 -0.41
CA LYS A 82 -3.78 15.84 -0.62
C LYS A 82 -4.83 15.29 0.37
N MET A 83 -4.83 13.97 0.55
CA MET A 83 -5.70 13.23 1.49
C MET A 83 -5.51 13.64 2.96
N ASN A 84 -4.31 14.06 3.34
CA ASN A 84 -4.02 14.41 4.74
C ASN A 84 -4.80 15.65 5.23
N TYR A 85 -5.30 16.47 4.30
CA TYR A 85 -6.10 17.66 4.61
C TYR A 85 -7.61 17.40 4.69
N GLU A 86 -8.11 16.32 4.08
CA GLU A 86 -9.56 16.03 4.01
C GLU A 86 -10.04 15.10 5.14
N VAL A 87 -9.16 14.29 5.73
CA VAL A 87 -9.52 13.36 6.82
C VAL A 87 -9.64 14.04 8.19
N TRP A 88 -9.24 15.31 8.30
CA TRP A 88 -9.27 16.11 9.54
C TRP A 88 -10.21 17.34 9.47
N ARG A 89 -11.18 17.36 8.54
CA ARG A 89 -12.27 18.35 8.50
C ARG A 89 -13.59 17.73 8.90
#